data_AF-A0A3D2G317-F1
#
_entry.id   AF-A0A3D2G317-F1
#
_cell.length_a   1.000
_cell.length_b   1.000
_cell.length_c   1.000
_cell.angle_alpha   90.00
_cell.angle_beta   90.00
_cell.angle_gamma   90.00
#
_symmetry.space_group_name_H-M   'P 1'
#
loop_
_entity.id
_entity.type
_entity.pdbx_description
1 polymer ?
#
loop_
_entity_poly.entity_id
_entity_poly.type
_entity_poly.pdbx_seq_one_letter_code
_entity_poly.pdbx_strand_id
1 'polypeptide(L)'
;EDEGFEKLCEDVVAYMDSVYPDKNITFKVEARRARKNYPKCSMDINCDLGEAILKAFPEIRVDVHKPDVMLHVEVREKIYIYSVVIPGPGGMPIGTNGKGMLLLSGGIDSPVAGYMISKRGVKIDAVYFHAP
;
A
#
# COMPACT_ATOMS: atom_id res chain seq x y z
N GLU A 1 -6.15 -18.14 -2.95
CA GLU A 1 -7.38 -17.66 -2.26
C GLU A 1 -7.20 -17.97 -0.78
N ASP A 2 -8.24 -18.08 0.06
CA ASP A 2 -8.03 -18.66 1.40
C ASP A 2 -8.10 -20.18 1.31
N GLU A 3 -6.93 -20.79 1.17
CA GLU A 3 -6.75 -22.24 0.99
C GLU A 3 -6.26 -22.92 2.27
N GLY A 4 -6.36 -22.22 3.41
CA GLY A 4 -5.87 -22.67 4.70
C GLY A 4 -4.56 -21.98 5.10
N PHE A 5 -4.25 -22.08 6.38
CA PHE A 5 -3.15 -21.34 6.98
C PHE A 5 -1.77 -21.88 6.57
N GLU A 6 -1.64 -23.19 6.36
CA GLU A 6 -0.40 -23.79 5.84
C GLU A 6 -0.06 -23.24 4.46
N LYS A 7 -1.07 -23.16 3.59
CA LYS A 7 -0.89 -22.59 2.25
C LYS A 7 -0.48 -21.11 2.31
N LEU A 8 -1.06 -20.34 3.24
CA LEU A 8 -0.65 -18.97 3.49
C LEU A 8 0.82 -18.85 3.90
N CYS A 9 1.33 -19.75 4.75
CA CYS A 9 2.75 -19.78 5.12
C CYS A 9 3.64 -20.00 3.90
N GLU A 10 3.30 -20.96 3.02
CA GLU A 10 4.03 -21.21 1.78
C GLU A 10 4.05 -19.98 0.87
N ASP A 11 2.88 -19.35 0.67
CA ASP A 11 2.74 -18.21 -0.23
C ASP A 11 3.52 -16.99 0.29
N VAL A 12 3.57 -16.79 1.61
CA VAL A 12 4.37 -15.74 2.25
C VAL A 12 5.87 -16.00 2.09
N VAL A 13 6.31 -17.24 2.28
CA VAL A 13 7.72 -17.63 2.08
C VAL A 13 8.11 -17.44 0.61
N ALA A 14 7.28 -17.89 -0.33
CA ALA A 14 7.51 -17.71 -1.77
C ALA A 14 7.55 -16.22 -2.16
N TYR A 15 6.66 -15.41 -1.59
CA TYR A 15 6.68 -13.96 -1.78
C TYR A 15 8.01 -13.35 -1.32
N MET A 16 8.45 -13.66 -0.09
CA MET A 16 9.71 -13.14 0.46
C MET A 16 10.92 -13.57 -0.37
N ASP A 17 10.98 -14.83 -0.83
CA ASP A 17 12.06 -15.32 -1.68
C ASP A 17 12.15 -14.56 -3.01
N SER A 18 10.99 -14.33 -3.64
CA SER A 18 10.91 -13.68 -4.94
C SER A 18 11.24 -12.18 -4.90
N VAL A 19 10.84 -11.48 -3.84
CA VAL A 19 10.97 -10.02 -3.72
C VAL A 19 12.30 -9.63 -3.07
N TYR A 20 12.85 -10.46 -2.18
CA TYR A 20 14.06 -10.16 -1.41
C TYR A 20 15.11 -11.27 -1.54
N PRO A 21 15.76 -11.40 -2.72
CA PRO A 21 16.67 -12.53 -3.00
C PRO A 21 17.92 -12.56 -2.13
N ASP A 22 18.42 -11.40 -1.66
CA ASP A 22 19.62 -11.27 -0.82
C ASP A 22 19.41 -11.82 0.61
N LYS A 23 18.15 -11.85 1.10
CA LYS A 23 17.75 -12.39 2.42
C LYS A 23 18.46 -11.77 3.64
N ASN A 24 19.41 -10.86 3.45
CA ASN A 24 20.09 -10.14 4.53
C ASN A 24 19.33 -8.86 4.89
N ILE A 25 18.11 -9.02 5.40
CA ILE A 25 17.20 -7.93 5.76
C ILE A 25 16.53 -8.19 7.10
N THR A 26 16.08 -7.12 7.75
CA THR A 26 15.15 -7.20 8.87
C THR A 26 13.71 -7.05 8.40
N PHE A 27 12.77 -7.73 9.06
CA PHE A 27 11.36 -7.63 8.72
C PHE A 27 10.45 -7.61 9.94
N LYS A 28 9.20 -7.18 9.71
CA LYS A 28 8.08 -7.31 10.63
C LYS A 28 6.83 -7.72 9.86
N VAL A 29 6.10 -8.71 10.35
CA VAL A 29 4.75 -9.03 9.85
C VAL A 29 3.72 -8.12 10.51
N GLU A 30 2.83 -7.54 9.70
CA GLU A 30 1.73 -6.70 10.14
C GLU A 30 0.40 -7.20 9.54
N ALA A 31 -0.27 -8.07 10.28
CA ALA A 31 -1.52 -8.70 9.86
C ALA A 31 -2.76 -7.89 10.27
N ARG A 32 -3.62 -7.57 9.31
CA ARG A 32 -4.90 -6.89 9.52
C ARG A 32 -6.06 -7.79 9.10
N ARG A 33 -7.03 -7.97 9.99
CA ARG A 33 -8.23 -8.78 9.71
C ARG A 33 -9.46 -7.90 9.55
N ALA A 34 -9.97 -7.79 8.32
CA ALA A 34 -11.33 -7.30 8.07
C ALA A 34 -12.36 -8.42 8.29
N ARG A 35 -12.03 -9.64 7.87
CA ARG A 35 -12.83 -10.85 8.11
C ARG A 35 -12.59 -11.38 9.54
N LYS A 36 -13.51 -11.10 10.47
CA LYS A 36 -13.32 -11.36 11.91
C LYS A 36 -13.52 -12.83 12.33
N ASN A 37 -14.24 -13.61 11.53
CA ASN A 37 -14.45 -15.05 11.74
C ASN A 37 -13.25 -15.92 11.30
N TYR A 38 -12.13 -15.32 10.88
CA TYR A 38 -10.91 -16.07 10.60
C TYR A 38 -10.39 -16.77 11.87
N PRO A 39 -9.96 -18.04 11.80
CA PRO A 39 -9.66 -18.86 12.97
C PRO A 39 -8.47 -18.36 13.81
N LYS A 40 -7.59 -17.53 13.24
CA LYS A 40 -6.45 -16.92 13.95
C LYS A 40 -6.62 -15.43 14.18
N CYS A 41 -6.11 -14.92 15.30
CA CYS A 41 -6.08 -13.47 15.55
C CYS A 41 -4.86 -12.82 14.86
N SER A 42 -4.85 -11.48 14.78
CA SER A 42 -3.75 -10.76 14.10
C SER A 42 -2.38 -11.05 14.72
N MET A 43 -2.30 -11.17 16.04
CA MET A 43 -1.04 -11.47 16.73
C MET A 43 -0.55 -12.88 16.43
N ASP A 44 -1.46 -13.87 16.42
CA ASP A 44 -1.10 -15.26 16.06
C ASP A 44 -0.58 -15.32 14.63
N ILE A 45 -1.27 -14.66 13.69
CA ILE A 45 -0.84 -14.58 12.29
C ILE A 45 0.56 -13.95 12.18
N ASN A 46 0.82 -12.86 12.91
CA ASN A 46 2.13 -12.20 12.89
C ASN A 46 3.25 -13.15 13.37
N CYS A 47 3.02 -13.84 14.49
CA CYS A 47 4.00 -14.76 15.07
C CYS A 47 4.24 -15.98 14.15
N ASP A 48 3.17 -16.62 13.71
CA ASP A 48 3.24 -17.86 12.93
C ASP A 48 3.87 -17.65 11.55
N LEU A 49 3.52 -16.54 10.87
CA LEU A 49 4.15 -16.19 9.59
C LEU A 49 5.60 -15.73 9.78
N GLY A 50 5.89 -15.03 10.87
CA GLY A 50 7.26 -14.68 11.25
C GLY A 50 8.11 -15.94 11.46
N GLU A 51 7.58 -16.94 12.17
CA GLU A 51 8.23 -18.23 12.37
C GLU A 51 8.46 -18.96 11.04
N ALA A 52 7.47 -18.98 10.14
CA ALA A 52 7.61 -19.61 8.83
C ALA A 52 8.74 -18.99 8.00
N ILE A 53 8.83 -17.65 7.98
CA ILE A 53 9.90 -16.92 7.27
C ILE A 53 11.27 -17.21 7.89
N LEU A 54 11.39 -17.16 9.21
CA LEU A 54 12.66 -17.42 9.91
C LEU A 54 13.15 -18.87 9.73
N LYS A 55 12.22 -19.84 9.65
CA LYS A 55 12.56 -21.24 9.35
C LYS A 55 13.03 -21.42 7.90
N ALA A 56 12.44 -20.69 6.97
CA ALA A 56 12.80 -20.77 5.55
C ALA A 56 14.11 -20.05 5.23
N PHE A 57 14.40 -18.93 5.91
CA PHE A 57 15.54 -18.06 5.63
C PHE A 57 16.29 -17.70 6.93
N PRO A 58 17.32 -18.48 7.31
CA PRO A 58 18.10 -18.25 8.52
C PRO A 58 18.82 -16.89 8.58
N GLU A 59 19.05 -16.24 7.44
CA GLU A 59 19.73 -14.96 7.30
C GLU A 59 18.81 -13.76 7.66
N ILE A 60 17.49 -13.92 7.46
CA ILE A 60 16.50 -12.88 7.74
C ILE A 60 16.30 -12.76 9.25
N ARG A 61 16.10 -11.53 9.75
CA ARG A 61 15.89 -11.26 11.18
C ARG A 61 14.61 -10.46 11.44
N VAL A 62 14.03 -10.61 12.62
CA VAL A 62 12.87 -9.80 13.03
C VAL A 62 13.34 -8.52 13.71
N ASP A 63 12.83 -7.37 13.27
CA ASP A 63 12.89 -6.10 14.00
C ASP A 63 11.48 -5.48 14.07
N VAL A 64 10.88 -5.44 15.26
CA VAL A 64 9.52 -4.93 15.45
C VAL A 64 9.44 -3.41 15.59
N HIS A 65 10.58 -2.72 15.69
CA HIS A 65 10.67 -1.27 15.88
C HIS A 65 11.06 -0.55 14.59
N LYS A 66 12.09 -1.04 13.89
CA LYS A 66 12.63 -0.43 12.66
C LYS A 66 12.99 -1.50 11.61
N PRO A 67 11.99 -2.24 11.08
CA PRO A 67 12.24 -3.22 10.03
C PRO A 67 12.64 -2.54 8.71
N ASP A 68 13.54 -3.17 7.96
CA ASP A 68 13.79 -2.82 6.55
C ASP A 68 12.54 -3.10 5.69
N VAL A 69 11.84 -4.19 6.02
CA VAL A 69 10.65 -4.66 5.31
C VAL A 69 9.45 -4.82 6.25
N MET A 70 8.38 -4.09 5.99
CA MET A 70 7.09 -4.33 6.63
C MET A 70 6.24 -5.23 5.73
N LEU A 71 6.06 -6.49 6.12
CA LEU A 71 5.23 -7.45 5.40
C LEU A 71 3.78 -7.33 5.86
N HIS A 72 2.92 -6.77 5.03
CA HIS A 72 1.49 -6.65 5.29
C HIS A 72 0.74 -7.89 4.84
N VAL A 73 -0.13 -8.39 5.72
CA VAL A 73 -1.03 -9.51 5.42
C VAL A 73 -2.46 -9.08 5.75
N GLU A 74 -3.26 -8.79 4.71
CA GLU A 74 -4.65 -8.39 4.89
C GLU A 74 -5.61 -9.54 4.67
N VAL A 75 -6.22 -10.01 5.76
CA VAL A 75 -7.25 -11.06 5.73
C VAL A 75 -8.64 -10.43 5.53
N ARG A 76 -9.16 -10.54 4.31
CA ARG A 76 -10.50 -10.09 3.90
C ARG A 76 -11.29 -11.29 3.35
N GLU A 77 -12.09 -11.09 2.29
CA GLU A 77 -12.65 -12.19 1.49
C GLU A 77 -11.57 -12.98 0.77
N LYS A 78 -10.52 -12.27 0.33
CA LYS A 78 -9.23 -12.82 -0.12
C LYS A 78 -8.14 -12.38 0.84
N ILE A 79 -7.01 -13.09 0.82
CA ILE A 79 -5.82 -12.70 1.58
C ILE A 79 -4.87 -11.96 0.63
N TYR A 80 -4.46 -10.76 1.02
CA TYR A 80 -3.51 -9.95 0.27
C TYR A 80 -2.19 -9.89 1.01
N ILE A 81 -1.09 -10.15 0.29
CA ILE A 81 0.28 -10.10 0.81
C ILE A 81 1.01 -9.02 0.03
N TYR A 82 1.61 -8.06 0.73
CA TYR A 82 2.40 -7.00 0.11
C TYR A 82 3.41 -6.42 1.09
N SER A 83 4.54 -5.94 0.60
CA SER A 83 5.55 -5.24 1.42
C SER A 83 5.90 -3.85 0.92
N VAL A 84 5.38 -3.45 -0.24
CA VAL A 84 5.63 -2.13 -0.83
C VAL A 84 4.34 -1.33 -0.79
N VAL A 85 4.39 -0.18 -0.13
CA VAL A 85 3.29 0.79 -0.09
C VAL A 85 3.76 2.04 -0.81
N ILE A 86 3.12 2.36 -1.93
CA ILE A 86 3.43 3.55 -2.73
C ILE A 86 2.43 4.66 -2.34
N PRO A 87 2.87 5.75 -1.71
CA PRO A 87 1.97 6.85 -1.36
C PRO A 87 1.37 7.46 -2.62
N GLY A 88 0.04 7.43 -2.72
CA GLY A 88 -0.68 8.14 -3.76
C GLY A 88 -0.59 9.67 -3.56
N PRO A 89 -1.07 10.46 -4.54
CA PRO A 89 -1.09 11.92 -4.42
C PRO A 89 -1.92 12.41 -3.21
N GLY A 90 -2.80 11.57 -2.66
CA GLY A 90 -3.75 11.94 -1.61
C GLY A 90 -4.84 12.87 -2.13
N GLY A 91 -5.51 13.59 -1.23
CA GLY A 91 -6.60 14.50 -1.58
C GLY A 91 -7.94 13.79 -1.75
N MET A 92 -8.84 14.41 -2.52
CA MET A 92 -10.20 13.93 -2.74
C MET A 92 -10.42 13.50 -4.20
N PRO A 93 -11.27 12.49 -4.47
CA PRO A 93 -11.60 12.10 -5.84
C PRO A 93 -12.17 13.27 -6.64
N ILE A 94 -11.69 13.47 -7.88
CA ILE A 94 -12.11 14.58 -8.73
C ILE A 94 -13.63 14.50 -9.01
N GLY A 95 -14.31 15.62 -8.85
CA GLY A 95 -15.77 15.76 -9.02
C GLY A 95 -16.55 15.63 -7.71
N THR A 96 -15.93 15.18 -6.62
CA THR A 96 -16.61 15.12 -5.30
C THR A 96 -16.86 16.51 -4.69
N ASN A 97 -16.15 17.54 -5.18
CA ASN A 97 -16.26 18.91 -4.68
C ASN A 97 -16.65 19.89 -5.81
N GLY A 98 -17.67 19.50 -6.59
CA GLY A 98 -18.22 20.35 -7.64
C GLY A 98 -17.25 20.65 -8.78
N LYS A 99 -17.44 21.82 -9.42
CA LYS A 99 -16.77 22.21 -10.66
C LYS A 99 -16.36 23.68 -10.62
N GLY A 100 -15.19 24.00 -11.17
CA GLY A 100 -14.68 25.37 -11.27
C GLY A 100 -14.01 25.64 -12.62
N MET A 101 -13.95 26.92 -12.99
CA MET A 101 -13.24 27.38 -14.19
C MET A 101 -11.83 27.84 -13.81
N LEU A 102 -10.82 27.29 -14.47
CA LEU A 102 -9.41 27.68 -14.30
C LEU A 102 -9.02 28.66 -15.40
N LEU A 103 -8.62 29.87 -15.00
CA LEU A 103 -7.93 30.81 -15.88
C LEU A 103 -6.52 30.27 -16.13
N LEU A 104 -6.36 29.52 -17.21
CA LEU A 104 -5.09 28.96 -17.61
C LEU A 104 -4.32 30.02 -18.39
N SER A 105 -3.05 30.23 -18.03
CA SER A 105 -2.12 31.13 -18.70
C SER A 105 -0.89 30.37 -19.19
N GLY A 106 -0.05 31.01 -20.00
CA GLY A 106 1.24 30.46 -20.41
C GLY A 106 2.31 30.44 -19.30
N GLY A 107 2.01 31.03 -18.13
CA GLY A 107 2.88 30.98 -16.96
C GLY A 107 2.79 29.67 -16.18
N ILE A 108 3.78 29.41 -15.33
CA ILE A 108 3.89 28.16 -14.56
C ILE A 108 2.89 28.07 -13.40
N ASP A 109 2.32 29.20 -12.95
CA ASP A 109 1.50 29.25 -11.73
C ASP A 109 0.09 28.68 -11.94
N SER A 110 -0.56 29.03 -13.05
CA SER A 110 -1.95 28.62 -13.31
C SER A 110 -2.14 27.09 -13.41
N PRO A 111 -1.26 26.30 -14.06
CA PRO A 111 -1.33 24.83 -13.97
C PRO A 111 -1.19 24.29 -12.55
N VAL A 112 -0.29 24.87 -11.74
CA VAL A 112 -0.07 24.45 -10.33
C VAL A 112 -1.31 24.76 -9.48
N ALA A 113 -1.90 25.95 -9.65
CA ALA A 113 -3.17 26.30 -9.01
C ALA A 113 -4.28 25.31 -9.37
N GLY A 114 -4.36 24.92 -10.65
CA GLY A 114 -5.27 23.89 -11.12
C GLY A 114 -5.05 22.55 -10.41
N TYR A 115 -3.82 22.05 -10.38
CA TYR A 115 -3.49 20.80 -9.69
C TYR A 115 -3.88 20.83 -8.20
N MET A 116 -3.56 21.92 -7.49
CA MET A 116 -3.88 22.06 -6.05
C MET A 116 -5.38 22.03 -5.77
N ILE A 117 -6.19 22.64 -6.63
CA ILE A 117 -7.65 22.66 -6.50
C ILE A 117 -8.28 21.33 -6.93
N SER A 118 -7.78 20.70 -7.99
CA SER A 118 -8.21 19.33 -8.35
C SER A 118 -7.90 18.31 -7.25
N LYS A 119 -6.77 18.46 -6.54
CA LYS A 119 -6.45 17.63 -5.37
C LYS A 119 -7.47 17.75 -4.23
N ARG A 120 -8.28 18.82 -4.21
CA ARG A 120 -9.40 19.00 -3.28
C ARG A 120 -10.75 18.52 -3.84
N GLY A 121 -10.72 17.72 -4.91
CA GLY A 121 -11.92 17.09 -5.48
C GLY A 121 -12.69 17.94 -6.48
N VAL A 122 -12.17 19.12 -6.87
CA VAL A 122 -12.83 20.02 -7.81
C VAL A 122 -12.54 19.59 -9.25
N LYS A 123 -13.59 19.43 -10.06
CA LYS A 123 -13.44 19.25 -11.51
C LYS A 123 -13.13 20.59 -12.17
N ILE A 124 -12.10 20.63 -13.01
CA ILE A 124 -11.64 21.85 -13.66
C ILE A 124 -12.06 21.87 -15.13
N ASP A 125 -12.65 22.98 -15.56
CA ASP A 125 -12.67 23.40 -16.96
C ASP A 125 -11.68 24.55 -17.14
N ALA A 126 -10.72 24.40 -18.05
CA ALA A 126 -9.73 25.45 -18.30
C ALA A 126 -10.20 26.41 -19.41
N VAL A 127 -9.97 27.71 -19.20
CA VAL A 127 -10.13 28.75 -20.22
C VAL A 127 -8.80 29.46 -20.42
N TYR A 128 -8.43 29.67 -21.67
CA TYR A 128 -7.23 30.38 -22.08
C TYR A 128 -7.64 31.60 -22.90
N PHE A 129 -7.09 32.76 -22.56
CA PHE A 129 -7.28 33.99 -23.31
C PHE A 129 -6.04 34.24 -24.16
N HIS A 130 -6.24 34.32 -25.48
CA HIS A 130 -5.20 34.66 -26.45
C HIS A 130 -5.62 35.92 -27.19
N ALA A 131 -4.76 36.94 -27.17
CA ALA A 131 -4.88 38.11 -28.05
C ALA A 131 -3.79 37.97 -29.14
N PRO A 132 -4.17 37.80 -30.42
CA PRO A 132 -3.21 37.71 -31.52
C PRO A 132 -2.44 39.01 -31.77
#